data_AF-A0A7J4ICV6-F1
#
_entry.id   AF-A0A7J4ICV6-F1
#
_cell.length_a   1.000
_cell.length_b   1.000
_cell.length_c   1.000
_cell.angle_alpha   90.00
_cell.angle_beta   90.00
_cell.angle_gamma   90.00
#
_symmetry.space_group_name_H-M   'P 1'
#
loop_
_entity.id
_entity.type
_entity.pdbx_description
1 polymer ?
#
loop_
_entity_poly.entity_id
_entity_poly.type
_entity_poly.pdbx_seq_one_letter_code
_entity_poly.pdbx_strand_id
1 'polypeptide(L)'
;MLHDTPIEKLTTAVFGFALAVGALSLTKANPETIADVVGGLVLFSLSFIILVVIWWGTSDIMSKINQGNPVTILLNIVLLFFVAIEPYLLNILNASAELFPLSSSLYAIDMAFLMAMSAALCHILIKENKASLTAQQLHHFII
;
A
#
# COMPACT_ATOMS: atom_id res chain seq x y z
N MET A 1 -6.63 23.90 10.72
CA MET A 1 -6.35 23.01 9.58
C MET A 1 -5.05 22.31 9.88
N LEU A 2 -5.08 21.03 10.23
CA LEU A 2 -3.85 20.24 10.32
C LEU A 2 -3.32 20.15 8.88
N HIS A 3 -2.15 20.71 8.62
CA HIS A 3 -1.52 20.59 7.33
C HIS A 3 -0.99 19.16 7.20
N ASP A 4 -1.49 18.41 6.21
CA ASP A 4 -0.93 17.10 5.87
C ASP A 4 0.57 17.26 5.66
N THR A 5 1.33 16.33 6.22
CA THR A 5 2.79 16.40 6.13
C THR A 5 3.26 16.08 4.71
N PRO A 6 4.52 16.42 4.36
CA PRO A 6 5.06 16.07 3.05
C PRO A 6 4.98 14.56 2.75
N ILE A 7 5.14 13.70 3.77
CA ILE A 7 5.15 12.25 3.59
C ILE A 7 3.74 11.69 3.35
N GLU A 8 2.71 12.23 4.00
CA GLU A 8 1.30 11.84 3.76
C GLU A 8 0.83 12.21 2.35
N LYS A 9 1.22 13.41 1.90
CA LYS A 9 0.94 13.87 0.54
C LYS A 9 1.62 12.97 -0.49
N LEU A 10 2.89 12.62 -0.25
CA LEU A 10 3.61 11.69 -1.11
C LEU A 10 2.95 10.31 -1.15
N THR A 11 2.55 9.78 0.01
CA THR A 11 1.83 8.50 0.10
C THR A 11 0.56 8.52 -0.75
N THR A 12 -0.29 9.54 -0.55
CA THR A 12 -1.54 9.66 -1.30
C THR A 12 -1.30 9.80 -2.81
N ALA A 13 -0.28 10.57 -3.20
CA ALA A 13 0.07 10.75 -4.61
C ALA A 13 0.56 9.45 -5.26
N VAL A 14 1.43 8.68 -4.60
CA VAL A 14 1.97 7.43 -5.13
C VAL A 14 0.87 6.37 -5.27
N PHE A 15 -0.01 6.23 -4.26
CA PHE A 15 -1.16 5.32 -4.37
C PHE A 15 -2.11 5.71 -5.50
N GLY A 16 -2.47 7.00 -5.60
CA GLY A 16 -3.31 7.49 -6.69
C GLY A 16 -2.69 7.25 -8.06
N PHE A 17 -1.38 7.45 -8.18
CA PHE A 17 -0.64 7.18 -9.41
C PHE A 17 -0.60 5.69 -9.76
N ALA A 18 -0.33 4.81 -8.79
CA ALA A 18 -0.31 3.37 -9.00
C ALA A 18 -1.68 2.85 -9.48
N LEU A 19 -2.78 3.32 -8.87
CA LEU A 19 -4.14 2.98 -9.30
C LEU A 19 -4.42 3.46 -10.72
N ALA A 20 -4.02 4.68 -11.07
CA ALA A 20 -4.19 5.23 -12.41
C ALA A 20 -3.38 4.44 -13.46
N VAL A 21 -2.12 4.10 -13.16
CA VAL A 21 -1.27 3.28 -14.05
C VAL A 21 -1.84 1.87 -14.20
N GLY A 22 -2.35 1.28 -13.11
CA GLY A 22 -3.06 0.01 -13.15
C GLY A 22 -4.27 0.05 -14.08
N ALA A 23 -5.07 1.12 -14.06
CA ALA A 23 -6.20 1.27 -14.97
C ALA A 23 -5.74 1.46 -16.44
N LEU A 24 -4.63 2.17 -16.65
CA LEU A 24 -4.05 2.34 -17.99
C LEU A 24 -3.51 1.04 -18.58
N SER A 25 -3.08 0.08 -17.76
CA SER A 25 -2.60 -1.23 -18.24
C SER A 25 -3.72 -2.00 -18.94
N LEU A 26 -4.96 -1.93 -18.44
CA LEU A 26 -6.13 -2.52 -19.09
C LEU A 26 -6.40 -1.93 -20.48
N THR A 27 -6.12 -0.63 -20.68
CA THR A 27 -6.34 0.03 -21.98
C THR A 27 -5.28 -0.38 -23.01
N LYS A 28 -4.09 -0.78 -22.55
CA LYS A 28 -3.01 -1.28 -23.41
C LYS A 28 -3.13 -2.78 -23.70
N ALA A 29 -4.00 -3.50 -23.00
CA ALA A 29 -4.22 -4.91 -23.25
C ALA A 29 -4.78 -5.12 -24.68
N ASN A 30 -4.28 -6.15 -25.37
CA ASN A 30 -4.77 -6.55 -26.68
C ASN A 30 -5.46 -7.93 -26.56
N PRO A 31 -6.68 -7.99 -25.97
CA PRO A 31 -7.35 -9.26 -25.73
C PRO A 31 -7.80 -9.90 -27.05
N GLU A 32 -7.53 -11.18 -27.22
CA GLU A 32 -7.94 -11.94 -28.41
C GLU A 32 -9.23 -12.73 -28.16
N THR A 33 -9.53 -13.03 -26.90
CA THR A 33 -10.70 -13.82 -26.49
C THR A 33 -11.53 -13.14 -25.41
N ILE A 34 -12.79 -13.57 -25.26
CA ILE A 34 -13.67 -13.13 -24.16
C ILE A 34 -13.05 -13.49 -22.81
N ALA A 35 -12.36 -14.63 -22.73
CA ALA A 35 -11.70 -15.08 -21.50
C ALA A 35 -10.59 -14.10 -21.08
N ASP A 36 -9.83 -13.54 -22.03
CA ASP A 36 -8.79 -12.55 -21.75
C ASP A 36 -9.36 -11.26 -21.17
N VAL A 37 -10.51 -10.81 -21.71
CA VAL A 37 -11.21 -9.63 -21.20
C VAL A 37 -11.66 -9.85 -19.76
N VAL A 38 -12.34 -10.97 -19.49
CA VAL A 38 -12.86 -11.27 -18.16
C VAL A 38 -11.72 -11.50 -17.16
N GLY A 39 -10.69 -12.26 -17.55
CA GLY A 39 -9.51 -12.52 -16.72
C GLY A 39 -8.76 -11.24 -16.35
N GLY A 40 -8.51 -10.37 -17.34
CA GLY A 40 -7.87 -9.07 -17.11
C GLY A 40 -8.67 -8.18 -16.16
N LEU A 41 -10.00 -8.08 -16.36
CA LEU A 41 -10.88 -7.31 -15.48
C LEU A 41 -10.90 -7.84 -14.05
N VAL A 42 -10.95 -9.16 -13.86
CA VAL A 42 -10.94 -9.78 -12.53
C VAL A 42 -9.64 -9.50 -11.80
N LEU A 43 -8.50 -9.72 -12.46
CA LEU A 43 -7.17 -9.49 -11.87
C LEU A 43 -6.95 -8.02 -11.54
N PHE A 44 -7.30 -7.11 -12.45
CA PHE A 44 -7.24 -5.68 -12.18
C PHE A 44 -8.15 -5.27 -11.01
N SER A 45 -9.40 -5.73 -11.00
CA SER A 45 -10.35 -5.36 -9.93
C SER A 45 -9.86 -5.84 -8.56
N LEU A 46 -9.30 -7.05 -8.50
CA LEU A 46 -8.70 -7.59 -7.29
C LEU A 46 -7.52 -6.73 -6.81
N SER A 47 -6.56 -6.45 -7.70
CA SER A 47 -5.41 -5.57 -7.41
C SER A 47 -5.85 -4.18 -6.92
N PHE A 48 -6.81 -3.58 -7.64
CA PHE A 48 -7.34 -2.26 -7.33
C PHE A 48 -7.95 -2.21 -5.93
N ILE A 49 -8.81 -3.17 -5.58
CA ILE A 49 -9.44 -3.23 -4.26
C ILE A 49 -8.39 -3.37 -3.16
N ILE A 50 -7.40 -4.25 -3.35
CA ILE A 50 -6.35 -4.47 -2.36
C ILE A 50 -5.54 -3.18 -2.15
N LEU A 51 -5.10 -2.53 -3.23
CA LEU A 51 -4.37 -1.25 -3.15
C LEU A 51 -5.18 -0.16 -2.44
N VAL A 52 -6.48 -0.04 -2.73
CA VAL A 52 -7.36 0.94 -2.06
C VAL A 52 -7.50 0.65 -0.56
N VAL A 53 -7.63 -0.62 -0.17
CA VAL A 53 -7.70 -1.02 1.24
C VAL A 53 -6.39 -0.71 1.97
N ILE A 54 -5.25 -1.02 1.35
CA ILE A 54 -3.93 -0.72 1.94
C ILE A 54 -3.73 0.79 2.05
N TRP A 55 -4.10 1.55 1.02
CA TRP A 55 -4.05 3.01 1.05
C TRP A 55 -4.88 3.57 2.20
N TRP A 56 -6.15 3.15 2.31
CA TRP A 56 -7.03 3.65 3.36
C TRP A 56 -6.47 3.35 4.76
N GLY A 57 -6.01 2.11 5.01
CA GLY A 57 -5.38 1.75 6.28
C GLY A 57 -4.11 2.55 6.55
N THR A 58 -3.23 2.70 5.56
CA THR A 58 -1.95 3.40 5.72
C THR A 58 -2.16 4.90 5.94
N SER A 59 -3.10 5.53 5.23
CA SER A 59 -3.47 6.94 5.42
C SER A 59 -4.03 7.19 6.82
N ASP A 60 -4.91 6.31 7.32
CA ASP A 60 -5.44 6.42 8.69
C ASP A 60 -4.31 6.28 9.73
N ILE A 61 -3.40 5.32 9.55
CA ILE A 61 -2.25 5.13 10.46
C ILE A 61 -1.32 6.35 10.44
N MET A 62 -0.96 6.85 9.26
CA MET A 62 -0.05 7.98 9.09
C MET A 62 -0.60 9.26 9.73
N SER A 63 -1.92 9.47 9.67
CA SER A 63 -2.57 10.62 10.32
C SER A 63 -2.45 10.64 11.85
N LYS A 64 -2.11 9.51 12.48
CA LYS A 64 -2.08 9.33 13.93
C LYS A 64 -0.68 9.10 14.51
N ILE A 65 0.25 8.60 13.70
CA ILE A 65 1.60 8.23 14.14
C ILE A 65 2.50 9.47 14.24
N ASN A 66 3.58 9.41 15.02
CA ASN A 66 4.61 10.43 15.03
C ASN A 66 5.43 10.39 13.74
N GLN A 67 5.17 11.35 12.86
CA GLN A 67 5.78 11.43 11.53
C GLN A 67 7.21 11.99 11.53
N GLY A 68 7.73 12.41 12.68
CA GLY A 68 9.14 12.77 12.86
C GLY A 68 10.06 11.57 13.13
N ASN A 69 9.49 10.37 13.32
CA ASN A 69 10.27 9.17 13.60
C ASN A 69 10.92 8.63 12.31
N PRO A 70 12.27 8.53 12.23
CA PRO A 70 12.96 8.07 11.02
C PRO A 70 12.58 6.64 10.61
N VAL A 71 12.22 5.78 11.58
CA VAL A 71 11.78 4.40 11.30
C VAL A 71 10.45 4.41 10.55
N THR A 72 9.49 5.22 11.01
CA THR A 72 8.18 5.39 10.36
C THR A 72 8.33 5.88 8.92
N ILE A 73 9.20 6.88 8.71
CA ILE A 73 9.48 7.43 7.38
C ILE A 73 10.08 6.36 6.47
N LEU A 74 11.08 5.61 6.94
CA LEU A 74 11.72 4.54 6.16
C LEU A 74 10.72 3.45 5.78
N LEU A 75 9.91 2.96 6.73
CA LEU A 75 8.88 1.95 6.46
C LEU A 75 7.88 2.45 5.43
N ASN A 76 7.45 3.71 5.53
CA ASN A 76 6.54 4.30 4.54
C ASN A 76 7.20 4.37 3.16
N ILE A 77 8.46 4.81 3.04
CA ILE A 77 9.16 4.82 1.75
C ILE A 77 9.26 3.42 1.13
N VAL A 78 9.59 2.41 1.93
CA VAL A 78 9.64 1.01 1.48
C VAL A 78 8.26 0.54 1.02
N LEU A 79 7.21 0.84 1.76
CA LEU A 79 5.83 0.55 1.37
C LEU A 79 5.49 1.22 0.02
N LEU A 80 5.83 2.49 -0.17
CA LEU A 80 5.58 3.21 -1.42
C LEU A 80 6.34 2.64 -2.61
N PHE A 81 7.53 2.06 -2.40
CA PHE A 81 8.26 1.38 -3.45
C PHE A 81 7.52 0.15 -3.98
N PHE A 82 6.99 -0.70 -3.09
CA PHE A 82 6.19 -1.85 -3.48
C PHE A 82 4.89 -1.43 -4.19
N VAL A 83 4.20 -0.40 -3.68
CA VAL A 83 3.02 0.19 -4.34
C VAL A 83 3.34 0.67 -5.76
N ALA A 84 4.51 1.23 -6.00
CA ALA A 84 4.92 1.71 -7.32
C ALA A 84 5.23 0.58 -8.31
N ILE A 85 5.63 -0.60 -7.83
CA ILE A 85 5.95 -1.78 -8.65
C ILE A 85 4.69 -2.58 -9.00
N GLU A 86 3.68 -2.56 -8.14
CA GLU A 86 2.42 -3.29 -8.30
C GLU A 86 1.80 -3.19 -9.72
N PRO A 87 1.68 -2.01 -10.36
CA PRO A 87 1.11 -1.92 -11.71
C PRO A 87 1.92 -2.68 -12.78
N TYR A 88 3.25 -2.76 -12.59
CA TYR A 88 4.12 -3.53 -13.47
C TYR A 88 3.90 -5.03 -13.28
N LEU A 89 3.85 -5.52 -12.01
CA LEU A 89 3.62 -6.92 -11.70
C LEU A 89 2.26 -7.39 -12.24
N LEU A 90 1.22 -6.58 -12.08
CA LEU A 90 -0.10 -6.85 -12.65
C LEU A 90 -0.07 -6.96 -14.18
N ASN A 91 0.68 -6.07 -14.85
CA ASN A 91 0.78 -6.07 -16.31
C ASN A 91 1.50 -7.31 -16.85
N ILE A 92 2.59 -7.74 -16.20
CA ILE A 92 3.33 -8.94 -16.63
C ILE A 92 2.59 -10.24 -16.27
N LEU A 93 1.71 -10.22 -15.28
CA LEU A 93 0.89 -11.37 -14.89
C LEU A 93 0.05 -11.91 -16.05
N ASN A 94 -0.41 -11.02 -16.93
CA ASN A 94 -1.21 -11.36 -18.12
C ASN A 94 -0.41 -11.36 -19.43
N ALA A 95 0.92 -11.20 -19.37
CA ALA A 95 1.72 -11.02 -20.58
C ALA A 95 2.00 -12.34 -21.33
N SER A 96 2.29 -13.43 -20.61
CA SER A 96 2.49 -14.76 -21.22
C SER A 96 2.34 -15.90 -20.22
N ALA A 97 1.98 -17.08 -20.72
CA ALA A 97 1.88 -18.30 -19.91
C ALA A 97 3.24 -18.76 -19.36
N GLU A 98 4.34 -18.43 -20.06
CA GLU A 98 5.70 -18.76 -19.61
C GLU A 98 6.13 -17.92 -18.39
N LEU A 99 5.75 -16.64 -18.37
CA LEU A 99 6.07 -15.74 -17.27
C LEU A 99 5.13 -15.90 -16.07
N PHE A 100 3.92 -16.42 -16.30
CA PHE A 100 2.86 -16.54 -15.30
C PHE A 100 3.29 -17.15 -13.95
N PRO A 101 4.06 -18.27 -13.88
CA PRO A 101 4.46 -18.85 -12.59
C PRO A 101 5.36 -17.92 -11.77
N LEU A 102 6.27 -17.21 -12.43
CA LEU A 102 7.17 -16.27 -11.76
C LEU A 102 6.44 -14.99 -11.39
N SER A 103 5.69 -14.40 -12.33
CA SER A 103 4.95 -13.15 -12.10
C SER A 103 3.88 -13.30 -11.02
N SER A 104 3.16 -14.43 -10.98
CA SER A 104 2.17 -14.69 -9.92
C SER A 104 2.81 -14.85 -8.54
N SER A 105 3.97 -15.50 -8.46
CA SER A 105 4.74 -15.61 -7.22
C SER A 105 5.24 -14.25 -6.74
N LEU A 106 5.80 -13.44 -7.64
CA LEU A 106 6.26 -12.08 -7.31
C LEU A 106 5.11 -11.18 -6.89
N TYR A 107 3.96 -11.30 -7.55
CA TYR A 107 2.74 -10.58 -7.21
C TYR A 107 2.24 -10.94 -5.80
N ALA A 108 2.19 -12.24 -5.47
CA ALA A 108 1.80 -12.68 -4.14
C ALA A 108 2.79 -12.21 -3.06
N ILE A 109 4.09 -12.22 -3.36
CA ILE A 109 5.14 -11.71 -2.47
C ILE A 109 4.97 -10.20 -2.24
N ASP A 110 4.75 -9.41 -3.30
CA ASP A 110 4.49 -7.97 -3.20
C ASP A 110 3.31 -7.68 -2.28
N MET A 111 2.18 -8.37 -2.50
CA MET A 111 1.00 -8.24 -1.65
C MET A 111 1.26 -8.59 -0.19
N ALA A 112 1.98 -9.67 0.08
CA ALA A 112 2.35 -10.05 1.43
C ALA A 112 3.24 -8.96 2.09
N PHE A 113 4.18 -8.38 1.33
CA PHE A 113 5.02 -7.29 1.82
C PHE A 113 4.22 -6.02 2.12
N LEU A 114 3.29 -5.63 1.24
CA LEU A 114 2.42 -4.47 1.46
C LEU A 114 1.59 -4.62 2.75
N MET A 115 0.99 -5.80 2.95
CA MET A 115 0.26 -6.10 4.18
C MET A 115 1.17 -6.10 5.42
N ALA A 116 2.36 -6.70 5.32
CA ALA A 116 3.33 -6.74 6.42
C ALA A 116 3.83 -5.34 6.80
N MET A 117 4.09 -4.47 5.83
CA MET A 117 4.51 -3.09 6.07
C MET A 117 3.40 -2.27 6.72
N SER A 118 2.15 -2.41 6.24
CA SER A 118 0.99 -1.77 6.87
C SER A 118 0.79 -2.24 8.31
N ALA A 119 0.93 -3.55 8.57
CA ALA A 119 0.88 -4.11 9.92
C ALA A 119 2.01 -3.60 10.81
N ALA A 120 3.22 -3.43 10.28
CA ALA A 120 4.37 -2.88 11.00
C ALA A 120 4.14 -1.41 11.39
N LEU A 121 3.59 -0.59 10.49
CA LEU A 121 3.20 0.79 10.79
C LEU A 121 2.11 0.85 11.87
N CYS A 122 1.10 -0.03 11.78
CA CYS A 122 0.06 -0.17 12.81
C CYS A 122 0.67 -0.56 14.17
N HIS A 123 1.65 -1.46 14.19
CA HIS A 123 2.36 -1.84 15.41
C HIS A 123 3.08 -0.66 16.05
N ILE A 124 3.73 0.20 15.26
CA ILE A 124 4.39 1.41 15.76
C ILE A 124 3.34 2.36 16.37
N LEU A 125 2.22 2.59 15.69
CA LEU A 125 1.13 3.43 16.20
C LEU A 125 0.60 2.93 17.56
N ILE A 126 0.37 1.61 17.69
CA ILE A 126 -0.08 1.01 18.95
C ILE A 126 0.97 1.23 20.06
N LYS A 127 2.26 1.09 19.75
CA LYS A 127 3.34 1.31 20.71
C LYS A 127 3.41 2.76 21.18
N GLU A 128 3.27 3.71 20.25
CA GLU A 128 3.25 5.15 20.56
C GLU A 128 2.04 5.54 21.42
N ASN A 129 0.85 5.03 21.10
CA ASN A 129 -0.36 5.25 21.90
C ASN A 129 -0.25 4.69 23.32
N LYS A 130 0.36 3.52 23.51
CA LYS A 130 0.59 2.97 24.86
C LYS A 130 1.55 3.84 25.66
N ALA A 131 2.61 4.33 25.04
CA ALA A 131 3.59 5.21 25.68
C ALA A 131 2.95 6.53 26.13
N SER A 132 2.13 7.16 25.29
CA SER A 132 1.45 8.43 25.62
C SER A 132 0.45 8.27 26.78
N LEU A 133 -0.34 7.19 26.77
CA LEU A 133 -1.29 6.88 27.87
C LEU A 133 -0.56 6.64 29.20
N THR A 134 0.56 5.93 29.18
CA THR A 134 1.35 5.64 30.39
C THR A 134 1.92 6.94 30.99
N ALA A 135 2.43 7.84 30.13
CA ALA A 135 2.93 9.15 30.55
C ALA A 135 1.81 10.03 31.15
N GLN A 136 0.61 10.00 30.57
CA GLN A 136 -0.54 10.76 31.06
C GLN A 136 -1.02 10.24 32.43
N GLN A 137 -1.04 8.93 32.64
CA GLN A 137 -1.40 8.33 33.93
C GLN A 137 -0.41 8.70 35.04
N LEU A 138 0.89 8.67 34.75
CA LEU A 138 1.94 9.09 35.68
C LEU A 138 1.79 10.56 36.09
N HIS A 139 1.51 11.45 35.14
CA HIS A 139 1.29 12.86 35.43
C HIS A 139 0.08 13.10 36.34
N HIS A 140 -1.02 12.35 36.15
CA HIS A 140 -2.20 12.46 37.01
C HIS A 140 -1.94 11.97 38.45
N PHE A 141 -1.02 11.03 38.67
CA PHE A 141 -0.72 10.48 39.99
C PHE A 141 0.25 11.35 40.83
N ILE A 142 0.96 12.29 40.18
CA ILE A 142 1.99 13.14 40.81
C ILE A 142 1.39 14.50 41.26
N ILE A 143 0.16 14.82 40.85
CA ILE A 143 -0.59 16.03 41.23
C ILE A 143 -1.65 15.67 42.26
#